data_AF-U6GRM3-F1
#
_entry.id   AF-U6GRM3-F1
#
_cell.length_a   1.000
_cell.length_b   1.000
_cell.length_c   1.000
_cell.angle_alpha   90.00
_cell.angle_beta   90.00
_cell.angle_gamma   90.00
#
_symmetry.space_group_name_H-M   'P 1'
#
loop_
_entity.id
_entity.type
_entity.pdbx_description
1 polymer ?
#
loop_
_entity_poly.entity_id
_entity_poly.type
_entity_poly.pdbx_seq_one_letter_code
_entity_poly.pdbx_strand_id
1 'polypeptide(L)'
;MNKVLFYILQDTLSVEPSLLGRPLEPVLREAIALKYTNKVLRDLGLFVCLYEITEVTGAPILPSTGKARYNVCFKAVIFRPFIGEVLQGVVRESSSSGIAGKP
;
A
#
# COMPACT_ATOMS: atom_id res chain seq x y z
N MET A 1 7.33 -20.38 -8.21
CA MET A 1 6.44 -19.80 -7.17
C MET A 1 6.64 -18.28 -7.21
N ASN A 2 5.57 -17.49 -7.31
CA ASN A 2 5.67 -16.05 -7.62
C ASN A 2 6.06 -15.25 -6.37
N LYS A 3 7.18 -14.51 -6.47
CA LYS A 3 7.82 -13.74 -5.38
C LYS A 3 7.05 -12.47 -4.96
N VAL A 4 6.05 -12.11 -5.75
CA VAL A 4 5.22 -10.92 -5.60
C VAL A 4 3.77 -11.40 -5.65
N LEU A 5 3.01 -11.07 -4.60
CA LEU A 5 1.64 -11.53 -4.42
C LEU A 5 0.68 -10.34 -4.40
N PHE A 6 -0.50 -10.56 -4.97
CA PHE A 6 -1.63 -9.64 -4.83
C PHE A 6 -2.35 -9.92 -3.53
N TYR A 7 -2.48 -8.90 -2.69
CA TYR A 7 -3.27 -8.95 -1.46
C TYR A 7 -4.47 -8.02 -1.59
N ILE A 8 -5.64 -8.51 -1.20
CA ILE A 8 -6.84 -7.69 -1.05
C ILE A 8 -6.80 -7.07 0.35
N LEU A 9 -6.83 -5.75 0.39
CA LEU A 9 -6.84 -4.97 1.62
C LEU A 9 -8.13 -4.16 1.70
N GLN A 10 -8.58 -3.91 2.94
CA GLN A 10 -9.71 -3.06 3.24
C GLN A 10 -9.26 -1.98 4.21
N ASP A 11 -9.67 -0.75 3.94
CA ASP A 11 -9.32 0.39 4.77
C ASP A 11 -10.38 1.48 4.67
N THR A 12 -10.40 2.38 5.65
CA THR A 12 -11.25 3.55 5.63
C THR A 12 -10.40 4.80 5.44
N LEU A 13 -10.68 5.55 4.39
CA LEU A 13 -9.99 6.78 4.03
C LEU A 13 -10.90 7.99 4.24
N SER A 14 -10.30 9.07 4.72
CA SER A 14 -10.97 10.37 4.82
C SER A 14 -10.41 11.30 3.75
N VAL A 15 -11.30 11.86 2.94
CA VAL A 15 -10.95 12.82 1.89
C VAL A 15 -11.28 14.23 2.37
N GLU A 16 -10.34 15.15 2.19
CA GLU A 16 -10.51 16.55 2.56
C GLU A 16 -11.60 17.24 1.72
N PRO A 17 -12.35 18.21 2.30
CA PRO A 17 -13.38 18.95 1.59
C PRO A 17 -12.87 19.63 0.30
N SER A 18 -11.61 20.09 0.31
CA SER A 18 -10.96 20.76 -0.82
C SER A 18 -10.72 19.84 -2.03
N LEU A 19 -10.80 18.53 -1.85
CA LEU A 19 -10.66 17.53 -2.91
C LEU A 19 -12.02 17.05 -3.42
N LEU A 20 -13.13 17.45 -2.77
CA LEU A 20 -14.48 17.14 -3.23
C LEU A 20 -14.76 17.83 -4.56
N GLY A 21 -15.24 17.08 -5.54
CA GLY A 21 -15.45 17.55 -6.92
C GLY A 21 -14.34 17.14 -7.91
N ARG A 22 -13.19 16.67 -7.42
CA ARG A 22 -12.23 15.93 -8.27
C ARG A 22 -12.74 14.51 -8.53
N PRO A 23 -12.31 13.86 -9.63
CA PRO A 23 -12.58 12.45 -9.83
C PRO A 23 -12.12 11.63 -8.61
N LEU A 24 -13.03 10.83 -8.05
CA LEU A 24 -12.83 10.16 -6.77
C LEU A 24 -11.68 9.14 -6.83
N GLU A 25 -11.61 8.35 -7.89
CA GLU A 25 -10.62 7.27 -8.00
C GLU A 25 -9.18 7.81 -7.91
N PRO A 26 -8.73 8.83 -8.69
CA PRO A 26 -7.42 9.44 -8.51
C PRO A 26 -7.12 9.90 -7.08
N VAL A 27 -8.09 10.56 -6.43
CA VAL A 27 -7.95 11.03 -5.04
C VAL A 27 -7.72 9.88 -4.08
N LEU A 28 -8.47 8.78 -4.21
CA LEU A 28 -8.30 7.58 -3.39
C LEU A 28 -6.97 6.88 -3.70
N ARG A 29 -6.55 6.81 -4.97
CA ARG A 29 -5.25 6.23 -5.33
C ARG A 29 -4.09 6.98 -4.69
N GLU A 30 -4.12 8.31 -4.71
CA GLU A 30 -3.13 9.15 -4.04
C GLU A 30 -3.12 8.95 -2.52
N ALA A 31 -4.32 8.91 -1.91
CA ALA A 31 -4.45 8.68 -0.48
C ALA A 31 -3.90 7.30 -0.05
N ILE A 32 -4.20 6.24 -0.81
CA ILE A 32 -3.65 4.89 -0.58
C ILE A 32 -2.13 4.92 -0.76
N ALA A 33 -1.63 5.51 -1.84
CA ALA A 33 -0.20 5.56 -2.11
C ALA A 33 0.57 6.28 -0.98
N LEU A 34 0.05 7.42 -0.50
CA LEU A 34 0.64 8.16 0.62
C LEU A 34 0.58 7.36 1.94
N LYS A 35 -0.53 6.64 2.17
CA LYS A 35 -0.73 5.87 3.40
C LYS A 35 0.12 4.61 3.44
N TYR A 36 0.38 3.96 2.31
CA TYR A 36 0.91 2.58 2.28
C TYR A 36 2.24 2.40 1.56
N THR A 37 2.57 3.19 0.53
CA THR A 37 3.80 2.96 -0.26
C THR A 37 5.04 2.97 0.61
N ASN A 38 5.92 1.99 0.39
CA ASN A 38 7.17 1.82 1.12
C ASN A 38 7.00 1.59 2.64
N LYS A 39 5.82 1.10 3.07
CA LYS A 39 5.59 0.69 4.45
C LYS A 39 5.52 -0.82 4.57
N VAL A 40 6.09 -1.34 5.66
CA VAL A 40 5.97 -2.74 6.03
C VAL A 40 4.68 -2.92 6.83
N LEU A 41 3.76 -3.69 6.27
CA LEU A 41 2.54 -4.12 6.93
C LEU A 41 2.84 -5.35 7.77
N ARG A 42 2.50 -5.28 9.06
CA ARG A 42 2.69 -6.40 10.00
C ARG A 42 1.98 -7.64 9.45
N ASP A 43 2.67 -8.77 9.50
CA ASP A 43 2.20 -10.09 9.04
C ASP A 43 1.85 -10.20 7.54
N LEU A 44 2.15 -9.15 6.75
CA LEU A 44 1.86 -9.06 5.32
C LEU A 44 3.12 -8.84 4.47
N GLY A 45 4.00 -7.91 4.85
CA GLY A 45 5.22 -7.58 4.09
C GLY A 45 5.28 -6.13 3.62
N LEU A 46 6.22 -5.83 2.70
CA LEU A 46 6.42 -4.50 2.16
C LEU A 46 5.36 -4.17 1.11
N PHE A 47 4.64 -3.07 1.31
CA PHE A 47 3.72 -2.54 0.31
C PHE A 47 4.48 -1.83 -0.81
N VAL A 48 4.45 -2.42 -2.00
CA VAL A 48 5.16 -1.91 -3.17
C VAL A 48 4.31 -0.85 -3.87
N CYS A 49 3.11 -1.23 -4.30
CA CYS A 49 2.19 -0.32 -4.98
C CYS A 49 0.74 -0.80 -4.91
N LEU A 50 -0.17 0.13 -5.17
CA LEU A 50 -1.58 -0.16 -5.45
C LEU A 50 -1.71 -0.75 -6.86
N TYR A 51 -2.34 -1.92 -6.99
CA TYR A 51 -2.69 -2.51 -8.27
C TYR A 51 -3.99 -1.91 -8.80
N GLU A 52 -5.11 -2.20 -8.13
CA GLU A 52 -6.44 -1.69 -8.49
C GLU A 52 -7.30 -1.44 -7.25
N ILE A 53 -8.25 -0.52 -7.36
CA ILE A 53 -9.33 -0.34 -6.38
C ILE A 53 -10.49 -1.19 -6.85
N THR A 54 -10.92 -2.16 -6.04
CA THR A 54 -11.97 -3.11 -6.44
C THR A 54 -13.35 -2.64 -6.02
N GLU A 55 -13.46 -2.01 -4.85
CA GLU A 55 -14.74 -1.54 -4.32
C GLU A 55 -14.56 -0.23 -3.55
N VAL A 56 -15.53 0.66 -3.69
CA VAL A 56 -15.63 1.90 -2.91
C VAL A 56 -17.05 2.01 -2.38
N THR A 57 -17.20 2.11 -1.06
CA THR A 57 -18.49 2.27 -0.41
C THR A 57 -18.49 3.45 0.56
N GLY A 58 -19.67 4.06 0.70
CA GLY A 58 -19.88 5.21 1.57
C GLY A 58 -19.47 6.55 0.97
N ALA A 59 -20.12 7.60 1.44
CA ALA A 59 -19.62 8.97 1.41
C ALA A 59 -20.26 9.82 2.54
N PRO A 60 -20.47 9.32 3.78
CA PRO A 60 -20.96 10.19 4.83
C PRO A 60 -19.94 11.30 5.09
N ILE A 61 -20.40 12.55 4.95
CA ILE A 61 -19.64 13.73 5.37
C ILE A 61 -19.65 13.74 6.89
N LEU A 62 -18.46 13.73 7.49
CA LEU A 62 -18.31 13.73 8.94
C LEU A 62 -18.82 15.07 9.51
N PRO A 63 -19.80 15.05 10.44
CA PRO A 63 -20.19 16.25 11.17
C PRO A 63 -18.96 16.85 11.85
N SER A 64 -18.86 18.18 11.90
CA SER A 64 -17.74 19.00 12.41
C SER A 64 -16.50 19.16 11.49
N THR A 65 -16.05 18.12 10.78
CA THR A 65 -14.81 18.22 9.96
C THR A 65 -15.07 18.46 8.48
N GLY A 66 -16.28 18.12 8.00
CA GLY A 66 -16.63 18.22 6.58
C GLY A 66 -15.94 17.18 5.68
N LYS A 67 -15.08 16.32 6.22
CA LYS A 67 -14.38 15.29 5.45
C LYS A 67 -15.34 14.20 5.01
N ALA A 68 -15.19 13.72 3.78
CA ALA A 68 -15.95 12.57 3.29
C ALA A 68 -15.21 11.27 3.64
N ARG A 69 -15.92 10.30 4.21
CA ARG A 69 -15.35 9.02 4.64
C ARG A 69 -15.72 7.90 3.64
N TYR A 70 -14.72 7.21 3.12
CA TYR A 70 -14.86 6.14 2.14
C TYR A 70 -14.26 4.84 2.68
N ASN A 71 -15.03 3.76 2.63
CA ASN A 71 -14.50 2.42 2.82
C ASN A 71 -14.05 1.89 1.46
N VAL A 72 -12.79 1.52 1.36
CA VAL A 72 -12.18 1.08 0.11
C VAL A 72 -11.67 -0.35 0.25
N CYS A 73 -11.95 -1.16 -0.76
CA CYS A 73 -11.31 -2.44 -0.95
C CYS A 73 -10.41 -2.35 -2.19
N PHE A 74 -9.18 -2.82 -2.08
CA PHE A 74 -8.19 -2.66 -3.14
C PHE A 74 -7.18 -3.79 -3.15
N LYS A 75 -6.63 -4.10 -4.32
CA LYS A 75 -5.51 -5.05 -4.48
C LYS A 75 -4.20 -4.30 -4.43
N ALA A 76 -3.28 -4.81 -3.63
CA ALA A 76 -1.94 -4.30 -3.48
C ALA A 76 -0.90 -5.33 -3.90
N VAL A 77 0.19 -4.84 -4.46
CA VAL A 77 1.40 -5.62 -4.71
C VAL A 77 2.24 -5.59 -3.43
N ILE A 78 2.37 -6.75 -2.78
CA ILE A 78 3.15 -6.88 -1.54
C ILE A 78 4.36 -7.80 -1.78
N PHE A 79 5.53 -7.33 -1.34
CA PHE A 79 6.74 -8.14 -1.27
C PHE A 79 6.85 -8.78 0.13
N ARG A 80 6.71 -10.11 0.17
CA ARG A 80 6.71 -10.90 1.42
C ARG A 80 7.66 -12.08 1.29
N PRO A 81 8.96 -11.89 1.55
CA PRO A 81 9.92 -12.98 1.51
C PRO A 81 9.65 -14.00 2.62
N PHE A 82 9.97 -15.26 2.38
CA PHE A 82 9.81 -16.33 3.37
C PHE A 82 11.12 -17.08 3.66
N ILE A 83 11.18 -17.76 4.80
CA ILE A 83 12.36 -18.50 5.23
C ILE A 83 12.64 -19.64 4.24
N GLY A 84 13.87 -19.71 3.74
CA GLY A 84 14.30 -20.68 2.73
C GLY A 84 14.03 -20.26 1.28
N GLU A 85 13.48 -19.06 1.04
CA GLU A 85 13.32 -18.53 -0.30
C GLU A 85 14.66 -18.12 -0.92
N VAL A 86 14.90 -18.52 -2.17
CA VAL A 86 16.07 -18.08 -2.95
C VAL A 86 15.71 -16.80 -3.71
N LEU A 87 16.29 -15.68 -3.27
CA LEU A 87 16.17 -14.37 -3.90
C LEU A 87 17.43 -14.00 -4.69
N GLN A 88 17.26 -13.22 -5.74
CA GLN A 88 18.37 -12.60 -6.47
C GLN A 88 18.45 -11.16 -5.99
N GLY A 89 19.63 -10.70 -5.60
CA GLY A 89 19.87 -9.34 -5.12
C GLY A 89 21.19 -8.78 -5.61
N VAL A 90 21.47 -7.53 -5.27
CA VAL A 90 22.71 -6.84 -5.62
C VAL A 90 23.53 -6.60 -4.35
N VAL A 91 24.82 -6.96 -4.40
CA VAL A 91 25.75 -6.68 -3.30
C VAL A 91 25.95 -5.17 -3.18
N ARG A 92 25.78 -4.63 -1.97
CA ARG A 92 25.93 -3.21 -1.66
C ARG A 92 27.23 -2.92 -0.93
N GLU A 93 27.58 -3.75 0.03
CA GLU A 93 28.76 -3.59 0.87
C GLU A 93 29.36 -4.96 1.19
N SER A 94 30.69 -5.00 1.31
CA SER A 94 31.43 -6.16 1.77
C SER A 94 32.45 -5.70 2.81
N SER A 95 32.32 -6.20 4.02
CA SER A 95 33.21 -5.89 5.14
C SER A 95 33.64 -7.18 5.85
N SER A 96 34.53 -7.06 6.84
CA SER A 96 34.97 -8.21 7.63
C SER A 96 33.85 -8.86 8.46
N SER A 97 32.73 -8.16 8.69
CA SER A 97 31.55 -8.71 9.38
C SER A 97 30.56 -9.42 8.45
N GLY A 98 30.75 -9.33 7.13
CA GLY A 98 29.94 -10.03 6.14
C GLY A 98 29.61 -9.19 4.90
N ILE A 99 28.58 -9.64 4.17
CA ILE A 99 28.10 -9.00 2.94
C ILE A 99 26.71 -8.43 3.19
N ALA A 100 26.53 -7.13 2.94
CA ALA A 100 25.23 -6.50 2.92
C ALA A 100 24.71 -6.44 1.48
N GLY A 101 23.57 -7.08 1.23
CA GLY A 101 22.87 -7.04 -0.05
C GLY A 101 21.61 -6.16 0.03
N LYS A 102 21.16 -5.68 -1.14
CA LYS A 102 19.79 -5.21 -1.31
C LYS A 102 19.04 -6.25 -2.16
N PRO A 103 17.88 -6.76 -1.70
CA PRO A 103 17.05 -7.66 -2.50
C PRO A 103 16.53 -6.96 -3.77
#